data_AF-A0A7S1DQ52-F1
#
_entry.id   AF-A0A7S1DQ52-F1
#
_cell.length_a   1.000
_cell.length_b   1.000
_cell.length_c   1.000
_cell.angle_alpha   90.00
_cell.angle_beta   90.00
_cell.angle_gamma   90.00
#
_symmetry.space_group_name_H-M   'P 1'
#
loop_
_entity.id
_entity.type
_entity.pdbx_description
1 polymer ?
#
loop_
_entity_poly.entity_id
_entity_poly.type
_entity_poly.pdbx_seq_one_letter_code
_entity_poly.pdbx_strand_id
1 'polypeptide(L)'
;MARADPFVRSPMRPAGAGGAHSGALRAPDVAGVYALRLVHGRVGLSGLGAGEEVAVRPLRHDEHPRFLLAAYPYYASALSCVAATFVLGAMFLYGAEPKGGKAKAE
;
A
#
# COMPACT_ATOMS: atom_id res chain seq x y z
N MET A 1 -18.15 -0.44 -26.27
CA MET A 1 -19.32 -0.48 -25.35
C MET A 1 -18.92 0.27 -24.08
N ALA A 2 -19.20 1.57 -24.01
CA ALA A 2 -18.86 2.38 -22.84
C ALA A 2 -19.89 2.09 -21.74
N ARG A 3 -19.44 1.65 -20.57
CA ARG A 3 -20.31 1.48 -19.41
C ARG A 3 -20.99 2.84 -19.13
N ALA A 4 -22.32 2.88 -19.19
CA ALA A 4 -23.09 4.13 -19.12
C ALA A 4 -23.06 4.76 -17.71
N ASP A 5 -22.80 3.95 -16.67
CA ASP A 5 -22.82 4.39 -15.29
C ASP A 5 -21.43 4.88 -14.83
N PRO A 6 -21.32 6.14 -14.38
CA PRO A 6 -20.06 6.67 -13.85
C PRO A 6 -19.77 6.14 -12.46
N PHE A 7 -18.53 5.78 -12.22
CA PHE A 7 -18.05 5.33 -10.90
C PHE A 7 -18.13 6.44 -9.84
N VAL A 8 -17.79 7.67 -10.21
CA VAL A 8 -17.81 8.84 -9.32
C VAL A 8 -18.33 10.04 -10.09
N ARG A 9 -19.21 10.83 -9.47
CA ARG A 9 -19.63 12.17 -9.95
C ARG A 9 -19.37 13.19 -8.86
N SER A 10 -18.69 14.28 -9.21
CA SER A 10 -18.39 15.36 -8.28
C SER A 10 -18.54 16.71 -8.99
N PRO A 11 -19.15 17.73 -8.35
CA PRO A 11 -19.23 19.07 -8.92
C PRO A 11 -17.86 19.77 -8.86
N MET A 12 -17.54 20.57 -9.88
CA MET A 12 -16.38 21.45 -9.87
C MET A 12 -16.74 22.77 -9.18
N ARG A 13 -15.80 23.31 -8.39
CA ARG A 13 -15.93 24.61 -7.74
C ARG A 13 -15.07 25.65 -8.45
N PRO A 14 -15.45 26.94 -8.44
CA PRO A 14 -14.63 27.99 -9.00
C PRO A 14 -13.27 28.06 -8.27
N ALA A 15 -12.20 28.03 -9.06
CA ALA A 15 -10.82 28.12 -8.62
C ALA A 15 -10.35 29.56 -8.82
N GLY A 16 -10.66 30.43 -7.85
CA GLY A 16 -10.22 31.83 -7.83
C GLY A 16 -10.96 32.75 -8.82
N ALA A 17 -10.38 33.94 -9.05
CA ALA A 17 -11.01 35.03 -9.79
C ALA A 17 -10.95 34.91 -11.33
N GLY A 18 -10.35 33.84 -11.86
CA GLY A 18 -10.04 33.70 -13.30
C GLY A 18 -11.02 32.84 -14.11
N GLY A 19 -12.18 32.47 -13.56
CA GLY A 19 -13.16 31.63 -14.27
C GLY A 19 -12.76 30.16 -14.44
N ALA A 20 -11.61 29.74 -13.89
CA ALA A 20 -11.22 28.34 -13.82
C ALA A 20 -12.11 27.58 -12.83
N HIS A 21 -12.37 26.31 -13.09
CA HIS A 21 -13.10 25.41 -12.20
C HIS A 21 -12.23 24.19 -11.89
N SER A 22 -12.19 23.78 -10.62
CA SER A 22 -11.44 22.60 -10.18
C SER A 22 -12.28 21.72 -9.26
N GLY A 23 -11.98 20.42 -9.25
CA GLY A 23 -12.61 19.44 -8.39
C GLY A 23 -11.64 18.32 -8.07
N ALA A 24 -11.64 17.85 -6.83
CA ALA A 24 -10.88 16.68 -6.42
C ALA A 24 -11.78 15.44 -6.46
N LEU A 25 -11.24 14.35 -6.99
CA LEU A 25 -11.92 13.06 -7.11
C LEU A 25 -10.96 11.96 -6.67
N ARG A 26 -11.48 11.02 -5.88
CA ARG A 26 -10.72 9.84 -5.45
C ARG A 26 -10.76 8.81 -6.58
N ALA A 27 -9.60 8.28 -6.94
CA ALA A 27 -9.49 7.22 -7.92
C ALA A 27 -10.22 5.95 -7.42
N PRO A 28 -10.87 5.17 -8.32
CA PRO A 28 -11.45 3.89 -7.96
C PRO A 28 -10.41 2.89 -7.46
N ASP A 29 -10.80 1.98 -6.57
CA ASP A 29 -9.90 0.96 -6.02
C ASP A 29 -9.55 -0.14 -7.04
N VAL A 30 -10.32 -0.24 -8.13
CA VAL A 30 -10.09 -1.23 -9.20
C VAL A 30 -9.16 -0.64 -10.26
N ALA A 31 -8.05 -1.33 -10.54
CA ALA A 31 -7.15 -0.94 -11.61
C ALA A 31 -7.81 -1.10 -12.99
N GLY A 32 -7.51 -0.17 -13.88
CA GLY A 32 -8.10 -0.14 -15.20
C GLY A 32 -7.98 1.21 -15.87
N VAL A 33 -8.62 1.31 -17.02
CA VAL A 33 -8.65 2.52 -17.83
C VAL A 33 -9.99 3.21 -17.62
N TYR A 34 -9.94 4.49 -17.26
CA TYR A 34 -11.10 5.30 -16.93
C TYR A 34 -11.14 6.54 -17.83
N ALA A 35 -12.34 7.04 -18.11
CA ALA A 35 -12.52 8.30 -18.82
C ALA A 35 -13.04 9.36 -17.86
N LEU A 36 -12.28 10.45 -17.70
CA LEU A 36 -12.76 11.67 -17.06
C LEU A 36 -13.63 12.42 -18.07
N ARG A 37 -14.95 12.46 -17.83
CA ARG A 37 -15.89 13.15 -18.71
C ARG A 37 -16.47 14.38 -18.03
N LEU A 38 -16.30 15.53 -18.67
CA LEU A 38 -17.03 16.76 -18.37
C LEU A 38 -18.13 16.93 -19.42
N VAL A 39 -19.38 16.99 -18.96
CA VAL A 39 -20.54 17.28 -19.81
C VAL A 39 -21.29 18.45 -19.20
N HIS A 40 -21.39 19.55 -19.93
CA HIS A 40 -22.15 20.73 -19.56
C HIS A 40 -23.26 20.97 -20.59
N GLY A 41 -24.48 20.54 -20.27
CA GLY A 41 -25.67 20.79 -21.08
C GLY A 41 -26.69 21.58 -20.29
N ARG A 42 -26.80 22.89 -20.56
CA ARG A 42 -27.82 23.77 -19.99
C ARG A 42 -28.63 24.40 -21.12
N VAL A 43 -29.94 24.51 -20.93
CA VAL A 43 -30.84 25.13 -21.91
C VAL A 43 -30.43 26.59 -22.14
N GLY A 44 -30.27 26.99 -23.40
CA GLY A 44 -29.86 28.36 -23.77
C GLY A 44 -28.34 28.60 -23.76
N LEU A 45 -27.52 27.60 -23.42
CA LEU A 45 -26.06 27.65 -23.54
C LEU A 45 -25.57 26.61 -24.56
N SER A 46 -24.38 26.82 -25.13
CA SER A 46 -23.74 25.80 -25.95
C SER A 46 -23.36 24.60 -25.09
N GLY A 47 -23.59 23.40 -25.61
CA GLY A 47 -23.16 22.17 -24.96
C GLY A 47 -21.64 22.05 -24.99
N LEU A 48 -21.02 21.84 -23.83
CA LEU A 48 -19.59 21.57 -23.73
C LEU A 48 -19.37 20.12 -23.32
N GLY A 49 -18.50 19.43 -24.06
CA GLY A 49 -18.10 18.06 -23.78
C GLY A 49 -16.59 17.94 -23.86
N ALA A 50 -15.96 17.47 -22.79
CA ALA A 50 -14.53 17.15 -22.76
C ALA A 50 -14.33 15.78 -22.13
N GLY A 51 -13.39 15.01 -22.67
CA GLY A 51 -13.10 13.66 -22.24
C GLY A 51 -11.60 13.41 -22.25
N GLU A 52 -11.04 12.94 -21.15
CA GLU A 52 -9.64 12.52 -21.05
C GLU A 52 -9.58 11.08 -20.56
N GLU A 53 -8.72 10.27 -21.16
CA GLU A 53 -8.52 8.87 -20.77
C GLU A 53 -7.34 8.78 -19.80
N VAL A 54 -7.58 8.17 -18.64
CA VAL A 54 -6.60 8.06 -17.55
C VAL A 54 -6.52 6.60 -17.10
N ALA A 55 -5.30 6.09 -17.02
CA ALA A 55 -5.03 4.76 -16.48
C ALA A 55 -4.80 4.82 -14.97
N VAL A 56 -5.54 4.00 -14.22
CA VAL A 56 -5.31 3.78 -12.79
C VAL A 56 -4.56 2.46 -12.62
N ARG A 57 -3.33 2.56 -12.11
CA ARG A 57 -2.47 1.40 -11.82
C ARG A 57 -2.61 0.94 -10.36
N PRO A 58 -2.45 -0.36 -10.07
CA PRO A 58 -2.33 -0.84 -8.70
C PRO A 58 -1.07 -0.28 -8.01
N LEU A 59 -1.06 -0.38 -6.68
CA LEU A 59 0.13 -0.12 -5.87
C LEU A 59 1.27 -1.07 -6.27
N ARG A 60 2.48 -0.52 -6.38
CA ARG A 60 3.71 -1.30 -6.56
C ARG A 60 4.14 -1.94 -5.25
N HIS A 61 4.98 -2.97 -5.33
CA HIS A 61 5.53 -3.66 -4.16
C HIS A 61 6.24 -2.73 -3.15
N ASP A 62 6.82 -1.62 -3.61
CA ASP A 62 7.50 -0.62 -2.78
C ASP A 62 6.58 0.44 -2.19
N GLU A 63 5.33 0.55 -2.67
CA GLU A 63 4.39 1.59 -2.25
C GLU A 63 3.54 1.14 -1.05
N HIS A 64 3.68 -0.12 -0.60
CA HIS A 64 3.01 -0.61 0.59
C HIS A 64 3.65 -0.06 1.88
N PRO A 65 2.85 0.19 2.94
CA PRO A 65 3.38 0.63 4.22
C PRO A 65 4.34 -0.42 4.79
N ARG A 66 5.50 0.03 5.25
CA ARG A 66 6.51 -0.81 5.92
C ARG A 66 6.43 -0.61 7.43
N PHE A 67 6.98 -1.56 8.18
CA PHE A 67 7.07 -1.50 9.65
C PHE A 67 5.72 -1.26 10.34
N LEU A 68 4.75 -2.12 10.06
CA LEU A 68 3.46 -2.05 10.72
C LEU A 68 3.63 -2.34 12.22
N LEU A 69 3.03 -1.51 13.06
CA LEU A 69 3.02 -1.69 14.51
C LEU A 69 2.47 -3.07 14.92
N ALA A 70 1.44 -3.54 14.23
CA ALA A 70 0.88 -4.87 14.45
C ALA A 70 1.84 -6.02 14.10
N ALA A 71 2.87 -5.77 13.30
CA ALA A 71 3.82 -6.78 12.84
C ALA A 71 5.12 -6.86 13.68
N TYR A 72 5.31 -5.99 14.69
CA TYR A 72 6.45 -6.05 15.61
C TYR A 72 6.74 -7.44 16.23
N PRO A 73 5.75 -8.24 16.67
CA PRO A 73 6.07 -9.57 17.22
C PRO A 73 6.77 -10.48 16.21
N TYR A 74 6.45 -10.38 14.91
CA TYR A 74 7.10 -11.17 13.86
C TYR A 74 8.52 -10.70 13.57
N TYR A 75 8.74 -9.38 13.58
CA TYR A 75 10.09 -8.83 13.44
C TYR A 75 11.00 -9.24 14.60
N ALA A 76 10.47 -9.18 15.84
CA ALA A 76 11.19 -9.59 17.03
C ALA A 76 11.50 -11.10 17.04
N SER A 77 10.55 -11.95 16.63
CA SER A 77 10.78 -13.39 16.57
C SER A 77 11.85 -13.77 15.55
N ALA A 78 11.85 -13.14 14.37
CA ALA A 78 12.87 -13.40 13.35
C ALA A 78 14.27 -13.02 13.85
N LEU A 79 14.40 -11.84 14.47
CA LEU A 79 15.66 -11.40 15.08
C LEU A 79 16.09 -12.31 16.24
N SER A 80 15.13 -12.79 17.05
CA SER A 80 15.38 -13.72 18.15
C SER A 80 15.94 -15.06 17.64
N CYS A 81 15.38 -15.63 16.57
CA CYS A 81 15.89 -16.86 15.97
C CYS A 81 17.33 -16.70 15.49
N VAL A 82 17.64 -15.61 14.79
CA VAL A 82 19.01 -15.33 14.32
C VAL A 82 19.96 -15.20 15.51
N ALA A 83 19.59 -14.44 16.54
CA ALA A 83 20.40 -14.29 17.74
C ALA A 83 20.61 -15.62 18.47
N ALA A 84 19.56 -16.43 18.62
CA ALA A 84 19.63 -17.73 19.26
C ALA A 84 20.55 -18.70 18.52
N THR A 85 20.50 -18.74 17.18
CA THR A 85 21.40 -19.57 16.38
C THR A 85 22.86 -19.14 16.56
N PHE A 86 23.13 -17.84 16.60
CA PHE A 86 24.48 -17.32 16.86
C PHE A 86 24.99 -17.69 18.26
N VAL A 87 24.16 -17.49 19.29
CA VAL A 87 24.52 -17.84 20.68
C VAL A 87 24.73 -19.34 20.82
N LEU A 88 23.85 -20.16 20.23
CA LEU A 88 23.97 -21.61 20.24
C LEU A 88 25.25 -22.06 19.54
N GLY A 89 25.58 -21.50 18.37
CA GLY A 89 26.81 -21.80 17.66
C GLY A 89 28.06 -21.44 18.47
N ALA A 90 28.06 -20.27 19.12
CA ALA A 90 29.15 -19.85 19.99
C ALA A 90 29.29 -20.75 21.22
N MET A 91 28.18 -21.09 21.89
CA MET A 91 28.19 -22.04 23.01
C MET A 91 28.64 -23.43 22.60
N PHE A 92 28.24 -23.90 21.43
CA PHE A 92 28.68 -25.21 20.93
C PHE A 92 30.19 -25.23 20.64
N LEU A 93 30.73 -24.14 20.07
CA LEU A 93 32.15 -24.06 19.72
C LEU A 93 33.07 -23.84 20.93
N TYR A 94 32.63 -23.03 21.89
CA TYR A 94 33.43 -22.64 23.07
C TYR A 94 32.98 -23.30 24.38
N GLY A 95 31.95 -24.14 24.33
CA GLY A 95 31.50 -24.92 25.47
C GLY A 95 32.55 -25.97 25.84
N ALA A 96 33.22 -25.78 26.97
CA ALA A 96 34.10 -26.80 27.51
C ALA A 96 33.28 -28.02 27.95
N GLU A 97 33.73 -29.24 27.59
CA GLU A 97 33.16 -30.43 28.20
C GLU A 97 33.36 -30.41 29.72
N PRO A 98 32.37 -30.85 30.51
CA PRO A 98 32.59 -31.05 31.93
C PRO A 98 33.68 -32.11 32.11
N LYS A 99 34.84 -31.70 32.63
CA LYS A 99 35.90 -32.61 33.06
C LYS A 99 35.36 -33.50 34.20
N GLY A 100 34.91 -34.70 33.84
CA GLY A 100 34.86 -35.91 34.66
C GLY A 100 34.16 -35.83 36.02
N GLY A 101 32.94 -36.37 36.08
CA GLY A 101 32.35 -36.88 37.31
C GLY A 101 31.92 -38.34 37.12
N LYS A 102 32.79 -39.30 37.46
CA LYS A 102 32.34 -40.67 37.73
C LYS A 102 31.47 -40.60 38.98
N ALA A 103 30.16 -40.85 38.85
CA ALA A 103 29.35 -41.36 39.95
C ALA A 103 28.95 -42.79 39.57
N LYS A 104 29.36 -43.74 40.41
CA LYS A 104 29.20 -45.18 40.23
C LYS A 104 27.73 -45.61 40.31
N ALA A 105 27.52 -46.81 39.75
CA ALA A 105 26.42 -47.74 39.92
C ALA A 105 25.64 -47.66 41.26
N GLU A 106 24.32 -47.60 41.15
CA GLU A 106 23.36 -48.58 41.68
C GLU A 106 22.11 -48.58 40.77
#